data_AF-A0A2K5RLV5-F1
#
_entry.id   AF-A0A2K5RLV5-F1
#
_cell.length_a   1.000
_cell.length_b   1.000
_cell.length_c   1.000
_cell.angle_alpha   90.00
_cell.angle_beta   90.00
_cell.angle_gamma   90.00
#
_symmetry.space_group_name_H-M   'P 1'
#
loop_
_entity.id
_entity.type
_entity.pdbx_description
1 polymer ?
#
loop_
_entity_poly.entity_id
_entity_poly.type
_entity_poly.pdbx_seq_one_letter_code
_entity_poly.pdbx_strand_id
1 'polypeptide(L)'
;MTTASPSQVRQNYRQDSEAAINRQINLELYNFAKYFLHQSHEEREHAEKLMKLQNQRGGRIFLQDIKKPGHDDWESGLNAMECALHLEKNVNRSLLELHKLAADKNDPHLCDFIETHYPNEQVKSIKELGSACIFGFPLPFL
;
A
#
# COMPACT_ATOMS: atom_id res chain seq x y z
N MET A 1 -28.10 9.74 38.20
CA MET A 1 -27.12 9.46 37.13
C MET A 1 -25.74 9.64 37.74
N THR A 2 -25.01 8.54 37.97
CA THR A 2 -23.74 8.56 38.70
C THR A 2 -22.62 8.87 37.72
N THR A 3 -22.06 10.08 37.76
CA THR A 3 -20.88 10.44 36.98
C THR A 3 -19.68 9.71 37.56
N ALA A 4 -19.07 8.81 36.79
CA ALA A 4 -17.86 8.11 37.19
C ALA A 4 -16.73 9.13 37.46
N SER A 5 -16.05 8.97 38.58
CA SER A 5 -14.91 9.80 38.97
C SER A 5 -13.82 9.73 37.88
N PRO A 6 -13.25 10.87 37.43
CA PRO A 6 -12.14 10.85 36.47
C PRO A 6 -10.97 10.05 37.03
N SER A 7 -10.32 9.23 36.20
CA SER A 7 -9.09 8.53 36.60
C SER A 7 -8.01 9.55 36.99
N GLN A 8 -7.12 9.18 37.92
CA GLN A 8 -6.04 10.07 38.39
C GLN A 8 -5.12 10.56 37.25
N VAL A 9 -5.04 9.81 36.14
CA VAL A 9 -4.32 10.21 34.91
C VAL A 9 -5.01 11.40 34.22
N ARG A 10 -6.35 11.46 34.20
CA ARG A 10 -7.13 12.55 33.62
C ARG A 10 -7.11 13.84 34.45
N GLN A 11 -6.73 13.79 35.72
CA GLN A 11 -6.67 14.99 36.56
C GLN A 11 -5.43 15.87 36.27
N ASN A 12 -4.40 15.32 35.62
CA ASN A 12 -3.12 16.03 35.38
C ASN A 12 -2.99 16.68 34.00
N TYR A 13 -3.86 16.36 33.05
CA TYR A 13 -3.82 16.94 31.69
C TYR A 13 -4.98 17.91 31.47
N ARG A 14 -4.69 19.08 30.88
CA ARG A 14 -5.75 20.00 30.44
C ARG A 14 -6.58 19.31 29.36
N GLN A 15 -7.89 19.47 29.43
CA GLN A 15 -8.84 18.86 28.48
C GLN A 15 -8.52 19.26 27.02
N ASP A 16 -8.02 20.47 26.80
CA ASP A 16 -7.58 20.94 25.48
C ASP A 16 -6.38 20.15 24.93
N SER A 17 -5.48 19.66 25.80
CA SER A 17 -4.36 18.81 25.41
C SER A 17 -4.83 17.42 24.99
N GLU A 18 -5.78 16.82 25.73
CA GLU A 18 -6.39 15.54 25.36
C GLU A 18 -7.15 15.68 24.02
N ALA A 19 -7.91 16.77 23.83
CA ALA A 19 -8.60 17.04 22.57
C ALA A 19 -7.65 17.24 21.39
N ALA A 20 -6.54 17.95 21.58
CA ALA A 20 -5.53 18.16 20.54
C ALA A 20 -4.85 16.84 20.14
N ILE A 21 -4.47 16.00 21.11
CA ILE A 21 -3.86 14.68 20.86
C ILE A 21 -4.83 13.78 20.10
N ASN A 22 -6.09 13.69 20.55
CA ASN A 22 -7.11 12.87 19.88
C ASN A 22 -7.38 13.35 18.44
N ARG A 23 -7.39 14.67 18.22
CA ARG A 23 -7.54 15.24 16.87
C ARG A 23 -6.38 14.83 15.97
N GLN A 24 -5.15 14.89 16.47
CA GLN A 24 -3.96 14.50 15.72
C GLN A 24 -4.01 13.02 15.34
N ILE A 25 -4.29 12.14 16.31
CA ILE A 25 -4.41 10.69 16.08
C ILE A 25 -5.47 10.38 15.01
N ASN A 26 -6.65 10.99 15.11
CA ASN A 26 -7.73 10.76 14.15
C ASN A 26 -7.36 11.22 12.73
N LEU A 27 -6.64 12.33 12.59
CA LEU A 27 -6.18 12.81 11.28
C LEU A 27 -5.13 11.88 10.68
N GLU A 28 -4.18 11.41 11.49
CA GLU A 28 -3.16 10.46 11.04
C GLU A 28 -3.77 9.13 10.57
N LEU A 29 -4.71 8.58 11.33
CA LEU A 29 -5.44 7.35 10.96
C LEU A 29 -6.27 7.53 9.68
N TYR A 30 -6.92 8.69 9.53
CA TYR A 30 -7.68 9.00 8.31
C TYR A 30 -6.76 9.05 7.08
N ASN A 31 -5.62 9.74 7.20
CA ASN A 31 -4.65 9.85 6.12
C ASN A 31 -4.04 8.48 5.77
N PHE A 32 -3.76 7.65 6.78
CA PHE A 32 -3.31 6.28 6.60
C PHE A 32 -4.32 5.44 5.81
N ALA A 33 -5.60 5.47 6.21
CA ALA A 33 -6.66 4.75 5.51
C ALA A 33 -6.83 5.25 4.05
N LYS A 34 -6.77 6.56 3.85
CA LYS A 34 -6.85 7.18 2.52
C LYS A 34 -5.69 6.73 1.62
N TYR A 35 -4.46 6.65 2.16
CA TYR A 35 -3.29 6.16 1.44
C TYR A 35 -3.50 4.72 0.94
N PHE A 36 -3.83 3.79 1.85
CA PHE A 36 -4.01 2.39 1.48
C PHE A 36 -5.18 2.15 0.52
N LEU A 37 -6.26 2.92 0.66
CA LEU A 37 -7.37 2.88 -0.29
C LEU A 37 -6.92 3.34 -1.69
N HIS A 38 -6.13 4.41 -1.76
CA HIS A 38 -5.56 4.88 -3.03
C HIS A 38 -4.65 3.83 -3.67
N GLN A 39 -3.72 3.24 -2.91
CA GLN A 39 -2.85 2.17 -3.40
C GLN A 39 -3.67 0.95 -3.87
N SER A 40 -4.73 0.57 -3.16
CA SER A 40 -5.63 -0.50 -3.59
C SER A 40 -6.31 -0.21 -4.94
N HIS A 41 -6.60 1.06 -5.25
CA HIS A 41 -7.14 1.44 -6.54
C HIS A 41 -6.09 1.41 -7.65
N GLU A 42 -4.87 1.87 -7.40
CA GLU A 42 -3.76 1.79 -8.35
C GLU A 42 -3.44 0.33 -8.72
N GLU A 43 -3.36 -0.57 -7.75
CA GLU A 43 -3.11 -2.00 -7.99
C GLU A 43 -4.24 -2.69 -8.77
N ARG A 44 -5.48 -2.22 -8.61
CA ARG A 44 -6.60 -2.68 -9.44
C ARG A 44 -6.42 -2.22 -10.89
N GLU A 45 -5.98 -0.99 -11.12
CA GLU A 45 -5.68 -0.50 -12.47
C GLU A 45 -4.52 -1.27 -13.11
N HIS A 46 -3.50 -1.66 -12.33
CA HIS A 46 -2.41 -2.55 -12.76
C HIS A 46 -2.94 -3.90 -13.25
N ALA A 47 -3.81 -4.55 -12.48
CA ALA A 47 -4.45 -5.80 -12.88
C ALA A 47 -5.25 -5.63 -14.18
N GLU A 48 -6.03 -4.55 -14.31
CA GLU A 48 -6.80 -4.26 -15.52
C GLU A 48 -5.92 -3.99 -16.75
N LYS A 49 -4.78 -3.30 -16.59
CA LYS A 49 -3.79 -3.08 -17.68
C LYS A 49 -3.28 -4.42 -18.21
N LEU A 50 -2.92 -5.37 -17.34
CA LEU A 50 -2.49 -6.72 -17.75
C LEU A 50 -3.61 -7.50 -18.45
N MET A 51 -4.84 -7.44 -17.94
CA MET A 51 -5.99 -8.09 -18.59
C MET A 51 -6.25 -7.53 -20.00
N LYS A 52 -6.16 -6.20 -20.17
CA LYS A 52 -6.29 -5.55 -21.47
C LYS A 52 -5.20 -6.01 -22.43
N LEU A 53 -3.94 -6.05 -22.00
CA LEU A 53 -2.83 -6.55 -22.81
C LEU A 53 -3.07 -8.01 -23.23
N GLN A 54 -3.49 -8.86 -22.29
CA GLN A 54 -3.76 -10.27 -22.58
C GLN A 54 -4.81 -10.43 -23.68
N ASN A 55 -5.91 -9.67 -23.60
CA ASN A 55 -6.96 -9.69 -24.63
C ASN A 55 -6.46 -9.12 -25.97
N GLN A 56 -5.67 -8.03 -25.96
CA GLN A 56 -5.10 -7.44 -27.17
C GLN A 56 -4.19 -8.41 -27.93
N ARG A 57 -3.45 -9.26 -27.20
CA ARG A 57 -2.54 -10.26 -27.78
C ARG A 57 -3.28 -11.56 -28.18
N GLY A 58 -4.61 -11.60 -28.09
CA GLY A 58 -5.42 -12.79 -28.37
C GLY A 58 -5.30 -13.90 -27.32
N GLY A 59 -4.70 -13.58 -26.16
CA GLY A 59 -4.62 -14.47 -25.02
C GLY A 59 -5.98 -14.66 -24.34
N ARG A 60 -6.03 -15.61 -23.41
CA ARG A 60 -7.23 -15.87 -22.59
C ARG A 60 -6.92 -15.56 -21.14
N ILE A 61 -7.88 -14.91 -20.47
CA ILE A 61 -7.80 -14.60 -19.04
C ILE A 61 -8.45 -15.75 -18.28
N PHE A 62 -7.72 -16.32 -17.33
CA PHE A 62 -8.23 -17.31 -16.38
C PHE A 62 -8.09 -16.76 -14.97
N LEU A 63 -9.20 -16.30 -14.39
CA LEU A 63 -9.21 -15.76 -13.02
C LEU A 63 -9.11 -16.90 -12.00
N GLN A 64 -8.41 -16.63 -10.90
CA GLN A 64 -8.24 -17.53 -9.76
C GLN A 64 -8.78 -16.86 -8.49
N ASP A 65 -8.98 -17.64 -7.43
CA ASP A 65 -9.41 -17.11 -6.14
C ASP A 65 -8.39 -16.12 -5.57
N ILE A 66 -8.87 -14.92 -5.22
CA ILE A 66 -8.08 -13.95 -4.47
C ILE A 66 -8.08 -14.38 -3.01
N LYS A 67 -6.89 -14.74 -2.48
CA LYS A 67 -6.75 -15.15 -1.09
C LYS A 67 -6.94 -13.94 -0.17
N LYS A 68 -7.54 -14.18 1.00
CA LYS A 68 -7.62 -13.16 2.04
C LYS A 68 -6.20 -12.73 2.47
N PRO A 69 -6.01 -11.49 2.95
CA PRO A 69 -4.76 -11.07 3.55
C PRO A 69 -4.31 -12.02 4.69
N GLY A 70 -3.01 -12.12 4.92
CA GLY A 70 -2.45 -12.98 5.98
C GLY A 70 -2.78 -12.50 7.41
N HIS A 71 -3.18 -11.25 7.54
CA HIS A 71 -3.48 -10.59 8.81
C HIS A 71 -4.84 -9.90 8.72
N ASP A 72 -5.67 -10.09 9.75
CA ASP A 72 -6.95 -9.37 9.91
C ASP A 72 -6.77 -8.10 10.78
N ASP A 73 -5.68 -8.04 11.57
CA ASP A 73 -5.23 -6.87 12.35
C ASP A 73 -3.73 -6.66 12.10
N TRP A 74 -3.34 -5.41 11.85
CA TRP A 74 -1.96 -5.02 11.57
C TRP A 74 -1.20 -4.55 12.80
N GLU A 75 -1.87 -4.43 13.96
CA GLU A 75 -1.35 -3.98 15.26
C GLU A 75 -0.91 -2.50 15.29
N SER A 76 -0.17 -2.04 14.28
CA SER A 76 0.33 -0.67 14.17
C SER A 76 0.48 -0.22 12.72
N GLY A 77 0.51 1.10 12.52
CA GLY A 77 0.80 1.68 11.20
C GLY A 77 2.18 1.27 10.67
N LEU A 78 3.18 1.11 11.53
CA LEU A 78 4.53 0.67 11.13
C LEU A 78 4.48 -0.74 10.55
N ASN A 79 3.87 -1.69 11.25
CA ASN A 79 3.74 -3.08 10.78
C ASN A 79 2.98 -3.16 9.45
N ALA A 80 1.92 -2.36 9.28
CA ALA A 80 1.18 -2.27 8.03
C ALA A 80 2.07 -1.73 6.88
N MET A 81 2.89 -0.71 7.12
CA MET A 81 3.82 -0.17 6.11
C MET A 81 4.95 -1.16 5.78
N GLU A 82 5.47 -1.88 6.76
CA GLU A 82 6.48 -2.92 6.54
C GLU A 82 5.90 -4.09 5.72
N CYS A 83 4.66 -4.50 6.01
CA CYS A 83 3.96 -5.49 5.22
C CYS A 83 3.74 -5.01 3.77
N ALA A 84 3.29 -3.77 3.60
CA ALA A 84 3.12 -3.15 2.28
C ALA A 84 4.44 -3.10 1.51
N LEU A 85 5.54 -2.69 2.16
CA LEU A 85 6.87 -2.66 1.55
C LEU A 85 7.32 -4.07 1.11
N HIS A 86 7.03 -5.08 1.91
CA HIS A 86 7.32 -6.46 1.54
C HIS A 86 6.49 -6.92 0.34
N LEU A 87 5.19 -6.60 0.32
CA LEU A 87 4.30 -6.91 -0.79
C LEU A 87 4.76 -6.26 -2.09
N GLU A 88 5.06 -4.97 -2.09
CA GLU A 88 5.56 -4.25 -3.28
C GLU A 88 6.87 -4.84 -3.80
N LYS A 89 7.80 -5.21 -2.91
CA LYS A 89 9.04 -5.90 -3.32
C LYS A 89 8.77 -7.25 -3.99
N ASN A 90 7.75 -7.99 -3.55
CA ASN A 90 7.36 -9.27 -4.14
C ASN A 90 6.68 -9.08 -5.50
N VAL A 91 5.82 -8.06 -5.65
CA VAL A 91 5.21 -7.67 -6.93
C VAL A 91 6.29 -7.26 -7.93
N ASN A 92 7.20 -6.37 -7.53
CA ASN A 92 8.32 -5.94 -8.37
C ASN A 92 9.20 -7.13 -8.81
N ARG A 93 9.49 -8.08 -7.91
CA ARG A 93 10.22 -9.30 -8.29
C ARG A 93 9.48 -10.11 -9.35
N SER A 94 8.17 -10.29 -9.17
CA SER A 94 7.33 -11.03 -10.12
C SER A 94 7.30 -10.35 -11.50
N LEU A 95 7.29 -9.02 -11.54
CA LEU A 95 7.39 -8.23 -12.77
C LEU A 95 8.74 -8.39 -13.46
N LEU A 96 9.85 -8.41 -12.71
CA LEU A 96 11.19 -8.65 -13.25
C LEU A 96 11.33 -10.07 -13.80
N GLU A 97 10.76 -11.06 -13.13
CA GLU A 97 10.72 -12.45 -13.62
C GLU A 97 9.88 -12.56 -14.91
N LEU A 98 8.75 -11.86 -14.98
CA LEU A 98 7.91 -11.80 -16.18
C LEU A 98 8.65 -11.11 -17.34
N HIS A 99 9.35 -10.01 -17.08
CA HIS A 99 10.16 -9.30 -18.07
C HIS A 99 11.28 -10.19 -18.61
N LYS A 100 12.00 -10.88 -17.71
CA LYS A 100 13.02 -11.85 -18.11
C LYS A 100 12.44 -12.96 -18.98
N LEU A 101 11.28 -13.51 -18.60
CA LEU A 101 10.60 -14.53 -19.40
C LEU A 101 10.22 -14.00 -20.79
N ALA A 102 9.73 -12.77 -20.89
CA ALA A 102 9.42 -12.13 -22.16
C ALA A 102 10.68 -11.99 -23.04
N ALA A 103 11.79 -11.56 -22.46
CA ALA A 103 13.08 -11.46 -23.14
C ALA A 103 13.58 -12.84 -23.63
N ASP A 104 13.53 -13.86 -22.77
CA ASP A 104 13.93 -15.24 -23.10
C ASP A 104 13.06 -15.84 -24.23
N LYS A 105 11.82 -15.37 -24.37
CA LYS A 105 10.89 -15.75 -25.44
C LYS A 105 10.96 -14.84 -26.67
N ASN A 106 11.84 -13.85 -26.68
CA ASN A 106 11.96 -12.84 -27.73
C ASN A 106 10.63 -12.10 -28.00
N ASP A 107 9.92 -11.68 -26.94
CA ASP A 107 8.71 -10.86 -27.03
C ASP A 107 9.02 -9.39 -26.70
N PRO A 108 9.50 -8.59 -27.68
CA PRO A 108 9.89 -7.21 -27.42
C PRO A 108 8.70 -6.33 -26.99
N HIS A 109 7.49 -6.64 -27.45
CA HIS A 109 6.30 -5.86 -27.10
C HIS A 109 5.91 -6.08 -25.64
N LEU A 110 6.04 -7.28 -25.10
CA LEU A 110 5.78 -7.52 -23.67
C LEU A 110 6.88 -6.89 -22.79
N CYS A 111 8.14 -6.94 -23.22
CA CYS A 111 9.22 -6.24 -22.51
C CYS A 111 8.95 -4.73 -22.43
N ASP A 112 8.67 -4.09 -23.57
CA ASP A 112 8.38 -2.65 -23.65
C ASP A 112 7.16 -2.25 -22.82
N PHE A 113 6.09 -3.06 -22.84
CA PHE A 113 4.90 -2.83 -22.02
C PHE A 113 5.23 -2.84 -20.52
N ILE A 114 6.02 -3.82 -20.07
CA ILE A 114 6.42 -3.90 -18.66
C ILE A 114 7.28 -2.68 -18.32
N GLU A 115 8.31 -2.39 -19.12
CA GLU A 115 9.24 -1.26 -18.90
C GLU A 115 8.55 0.10 -18.85
N THR A 116 7.53 0.29 -19.69
CA THR A 116 6.81 1.57 -19.78
C THR A 116 5.86 1.79 -18.61
N HIS A 117 5.24 0.74 -18.08
CA HIS A 117 4.08 0.89 -17.19
C HIS A 117 4.31 0.56 -15.73
N TYR A 118 5.36 -0.17 -15.35
CA TYR A 118 5.48 -0.68 -13.96
C TYR A 118 6.76 -0.26 -13.20
N PRO A 119 7.97 -0.26 -13.79
CA PRO A 119 9.21 -0.05 -13.02
C PRO A 119 9.28 1.29 -12.28
N ASN A 120 8.86 2.38 -12.92
CA ASN A 120 8.94 3.72 -12.31
C ASN A 120 7.99 3.84 -11.11
N GLU A 121 6.78 3.31 -11.23
CA GLU A 121 5.78 3.29 -10.16
C GLU A 121 6.27 2.43 -9.00
N GLN A 122 6.79 1.22 -9.29
CA GLN A 122 7.33 0.31 -8.29
C GLN A 122 8.54 0.87 -7.52
N VAL A 123 9.51 1.48 -8.21
CA VAL A 123 10.67 2.10 -7.54
C VAL A 123 10.24 3.28 -6.66
N LYS A 124 9.26 4.07 -7.11
CA LYS A 124 8.72 5.19 -6.33
C LYS A 124 7.99 4.68 -5.08
N SER A 125 7.08 3.71 -5.21
CA SER A 125 6.32 3.15 -4.10
C SER A 125 7.22 2.48 -3.06
N ILE A 126 8.20 1.68 -3.49
CA ILE A 126 9.17 1.04 -2.57
C ILE A 126 9.99 2.08 -1.81
N LYS A 127 10.40 3.17 -2.47
CA LYS A 127 11.15 4.26 -1.81
C LYS A 127 10.28 5.00 -0.80
N GLU A 128 9.03 5.27 -1.14
CA GLU A 128 8.08 5.97 -0.28
C GLU A 128 7.76 5.15 0.97
N LEU A 129 7.37 3.88 0.80
CA LEU A 129 7.12 2.94 1.89
C LEU A 129 8.35 2.73 2.77
N GLY A 130 9.53 2.58 2.16
CA GLY A 130 10.80 2.43 2.90
C GLY A 130 11.14 3.67 3.73
N SER A 131 10.88 4.87 3.19
CA SER A 131 11.08 6.12 3.92
C SER A 131 10.13 6.23 5.12
N ALA A 132 8.85 5.85 4.94
CA ALA A 132 7.88 5.85 6.02
C ALA A 132 8.23 4.87 7.15
N CYS A 133 8.80 3.70 6.84
CA CYS A 133 9.25 2.75 7.85
C CYS A 133 10.45 3.27 8.67
N ILE A 134 11.36 4.04 8.06
CA ILE A 134 12.59 4.52 8.71
C ILE A 134 12.35 5.80 9.52
N PHE A 135 11.63 6.77 8.93
CA PHE A 135 11.49 8.11 9.50
C PHE A 135 10.18 8.30 10.27
N GLY A 136 9.28 7.32 10.25
CA GLY A 136 7.94 7.43 10.82
C GLY A 136 7.01 8.31 10.00
N PHE A 137 5.71 8.26 10.33
CA PHE A 137 4.73 9.21 9.81
C PHE A 137 5.04 10.61 10.41
N PRO A 138 5.18 11.67 9.59
CA PRO A 138 4.35 11.96 8.43
C PRO A 138 5.16 12.15 7.13
N LEU A 139 4.79 11.43 6.07
CA LEU A 139 5.23 11.80 4.73
C LEU A 139 4.63 13.18 4.38
N PRO A 140 5.41 14.14 3.84
CA PRO A 140 4.91 15.48 3.48
C PRO A 140 3.94 15.51 2.29
N PHE A 141 3.40 14.35 1.87
CA PHE A 141 2.55 14.19 0.69
C PHE A 141 1.16 13.60 1.01
N LEU A 142 0.74 13.60 2.28
CA LEU A 142 -0.65 13.30 2.69
C LEU A 142 -1.48 14.56 2.93
#